data_AF-A0A2G9NRF3-F1
#
_entry.id   AF-A0A2G9NRF3-F1
#
_cell.length_a   1.000
_cell.length_b   1.000
_cell.length_c   1.000
_cell.angle_alpha   90.00
_cell.angle_beta   90.00
_cell.angle_gamma   90.00
#
_symmetry.space_group_name_H-M   'P 1'
#
loop_
_entity.id
_entity.type
_entity.pdbx_description
1 polymer ?
#
loop_
_entity_poly.entity_id
_entity_poly.type
_entity_poly.pdbx_seq_one_letter_code
_entity_poly.pdbx_strand_id
1 'polypeptide(L)'
;MSIASVYAVTQDELNQAKALIDSNISCNQLTNDQLEIMGEYYMEQMMPGEAHVRAHQMMGLTEGSEAEEQFHINMTKRIYCGENVGGGMMGNNYYQNSQNNNSYQNNSFGFQVFFYVLLVLVVIILVLIILLLVNKLKKHGGKK
;
A
#
# COMPACT_ATOMS: atom_id res chain seq x y z
N MET A 1 17.75 -7.49 -30.21
CA MET A 1 18.34 -6.24 -29.72
C MET A 1 17.26 -5.54 -28.93
N SER A 2 17.28 -5.66 -27.60
CA SER A 2 16.33 -4.94 -26.74
C SER A 2 16.76 -3.48 -26.71
N ILE A 3 15.89 -2.62 -27.22
CA ILE A 3 15.95 -1.19 -26.99
C ILE A 3 15.66 -0.96 -25.50
N ALA A 4 16.71 -1.01 -24.67
CA ALA A 4 16.64 -0.40 -23.35
C ALA A 4 16.32 1.08 -23.60
N SER A 5 15.21 1.54 -23.03
CA SER A 5 14.86 2.96 -23.00
C SER A 5 16.09 3.73 -22.55
N VAL A 6 16.52 4.70 -23.34
CA VAL A 6 17.68 5.57 -23.06
C VAL A 6 17.44 6.43 -21.82
N TYR A 7 16.24 6.35 -21.22
CA TYR A 7 15.79 7.16 -20.09
C TYR A 7 15.32 6.34 -18.88
N ALA A 8 15.37 4.99 -18.95
CA ALA A 8 15.00 4.17 -17.80
C ALA A 8 16.07 4.24 -16.71
N VAL A 9 15.64 4.51 -15.47
CA VAL A 9 16.52 4.45 -14.28
C VAL A 9 17.29 3.13 -14.24
N THR A 10 18.59 3.22 -14.00
CA THR A 10 19.45 2.04 -13.95
C THR A 10 19.29 1.31 -12.62
N GLN A 11 19.58 0.01 -12.62
CA GLN A 11 19.61 -0.74 -11.36
C GLN A 11 20.66 -0.22 -10.37
N ASP A 12 21.75 0.36 -10.87
CA ASP A 12 22.77 0.95 -10.02
C ASP A 12 22.25 2.23 -9.33
N GLU A 13 21.43 3.04 -9.99
CA GLU A 13 20.78 4.21 -9.38
C GLU A 13 19.74 3.79 -8.33
N LEU A 14 18.93 2.76 -8.63
CA LEU A 14 17.99 2.22 -7.64
C LEU A 14 18.69 1.65 -6.41
N ASN A 15 19.83 0.98 -6.59
CA ASN A 15 20.64 0.46 -5.48
C ASN A 15 21.26 1.60 -4.66
N GLN A 16 21.73 2.66 -5.31
CA GLN A 16 22.25 3.86 -4.63
C GLN A 16 21.16 4.56 -3.83
N ALA A 17 20.00 4.79 -4.43
CA ALA A 17 18.84 5.37 -3.77
C ALA A 17 18.42 4.56 -2.54
N LYS A 18 18.35 3.23 -2.68
CA LYS A 18 18.07 2.33 -1.56
C LYS A 18 19.10 2.47 -0.44
N ALA A 19 20.39 2.52 -0.77
CA ALA A 19 21.46 2.68 0.23
C ALA A 19 21.35 4.02 0.97
N LEU A 20 21.00 5.10 0.28
CA LEU A 20 20.75 6.41 0.89
C LEU A 20 19.57 6.35 1.86
N ILE A 21 18.44 5.77 1.45
CA ILE A 21 17.25 5.61 2.29
C ILE A 21 17.55 4.75 3.52
N ASP A 22 18.19 3.60 3.33
CA ASP A 22 18.52 2.66 4.41
C ASP A 22 19.53 3.28 5.40
N SER A 23 20.41 4.17 4.93
CA SER A 23 21.39 4.88 5.76
C SER A 23 20.78 5.93 6.70
N ASN A 24 19.51 6.31 6.49
CA ASN A 24 18.82 7.36 7.25
C ASN A 24 19.63 8.68 7.31
N ILE A 25 20.33 9.01 6.22
CA ILE A 25 21.05 10.27 6.08
C ILE A 25 20.09 11.47 6.23
N SER A 26 20.55 12.52 6.92
CA SER A 26 19.72 13.70 7.15
C SER A 26 19.48 14.46 5.86
N CYS A 27 18.27 15.01 5.67
CA CYS A 27 17.87 15.67 4.43
C CYS A 27 18.69 16.88 4.04
N ASN A 28 19.23 17.61 5.01
CA ASN A 28 20.15 18.72 4.76
C ASN A 28 21.54 18.30 4.25
N GLN A 29 21.82 16.99 4.22
CA GLN A 29 23.04 16.41 3.68
C GLN A 29 22.84 15.76 2.31
N LEU A 30 21.60 15.71 1.83
CA LEU A 30 21.26 15.17 0.51
C LEU A 30 21.38 16.25 -0.56
N THR A 31 22.00 15.91 -1.69
CA THR A 31 22.00 16.75 -2.89
C THR A 31 20.68 16.60 -3.66
N ASN A 32 20.40 17.50 -4.60
CA ASN A 32 19.23 17.37 -5.48
C ASN A 32 19.26 16.07 -6.28
N ASP A 33 20.41 15.72 -6.89
CA ASP A 33 20.57 14.47 -7.63
C ASP A 33 20.27 13.24 -6.74
N GLN A 34 20.70 13.28 -5.48
CA GLN A 34 20.38 12.21 -4.52
C GLN A 34 18.89 12.16 -4.18
N LEU A 35 18.25 13.31 -4.03
CA LEU A 35 16.80 13.41 -3.79
C LEU A 35 15.97 12.96 -4.99
N GLU A 36 16.44 13.24 -6.21
CA GLU A 36 15.85 12.80 -7.46
C GLU A 36 15.88 11.27 -7.57
N ILE A 37 17.05 10.62 -7.47
CA ILE A 37 17.15 9.15 -7.56
C ILE A 37 16.38 8.45 -6.43
N MET A 38 16.28 9.07 -5.25
CA MET A 38 15.43 8.58 -4.16
C MET A 38 13.95 8.69 -4.52
N GLY A 39 13.55 9.74 -5.22
CA GLY A 39 12.17 9.94 -5.68
C GLY A 39 11.80 8.94 -6.75
N GLU A 40 12.72 8.70 -7.68
CA GLU A 40 12.62 7.66 -8.69
C GLU A 40 12.46 6.27 -8.05
N TYR A 41 13.28 5.96 -7.04
CA TYR A 41 13.14 4.73 -6.27
C TYR A 41 11.76 4.59 -5.63
N TYR A 42 11.26 5.64 -4.97
CA TYR A 42 9.91 5.60 -4.38
C TYR A 42 8.81 5.44 -5.43
N MET A 43 8.92 6.10 -6.58
CA MET A 43 7.97 5.95 -7.69
C MET A 43 7.98 4.52 -8.22
N GLU A 44 9.15 3.94 -8.43
CA GLU A 44 9.29 2.56 -8.91
C GLU A 44 8.76 1.54 -7.89
N GLN A 45 8.94 1.78 -6.58
CA GLN A 45 8.31 0.94 -5.54
C GLN A 45 6.78 1.04 -5.53
N MET A 46 6.21 2.21 -5.86
CA MET A 46 4.75 2.42 -5.88
C MET A 46 4.10 1.96 -7.18
N MET A 47 4.75 2.19 -8.32
CA MET A 47 4.24 1.96 -9.66
C MET A 47 5.38 1.46 -10.55
N PRO A 48 5.75 0.17 -10.49
CA PRO A 48 6.92 -0.32 -11.22
C PRO A 48 6.74 -0.35 -12.74
N GLY A 49 7.86 -0.19 -13.46
CA GLY A 49 7.96 -0.39 -14.91
C GLY A 49 7.07 0.55 -15.71
N GLU A 50 6.28 0.02 -16.65
CA GLU A 50 5.44 0.85 -17.54
C GLU A 50 4.39 1.69 -16.79
N ALA A 51 4.02 1.29 -15.56
CA ALA A 51 3.11 2.07 -14.75
C ALA A 51 3.74 3.40 -14.31
N HIS A 52 5.05 3.39 -14.01
CA HIS A 52 5.83 4.58 -13.67
C HIS A 52 5.78 5.59 -14.82
N VAL A 53 6.20 5.15 -16.01
CA VAL A 53 6.28 5.97 -17.21
C VAL A 53 4.90 6.53 -17.60
N ARG A 54 3.85 5.72 -17.46
CA ARG A 54 2.48 6.18 -17.70
C ARG A 54 2.04 7.23 -16.67
N ALA A 55 2.48 7.11 -15.41
CA ALA A 55 2.16 8.10 -14.38
C ALA A 55 2.75 9.47 -14.75
N HIS A 56 3.99 9.53 -15.25
CA HIS A 56 4.57 10.77 -15.76
C HIS A 56 3.73 11.38 -16.88
N GLN A 57 3.38 10.57 -17.88
CA GLN A 57 2.57 11.03 -19.02
C GLN A 57 1.21 11.57 -18.59
N MET A 58 0.56 10.91 -17.62
CA MET A 58 -0.71 11.36 -17.06
C MET A 58 -0.57 12.67 -16.26
N MET A 59 0.60 12.91 -15.66
CA MET A 59 0.94 14.17 -15.00
C MET A 59 1.45 15.24 -15.97
N GLY A 60 1.56 14.93 -17.27
CA GLY A 60 2.13 15.83 -18.27
C GLY A 60 3.63 16.04 -18.13
N LEU A 61 4.31 15.11 -17.45
CA LEU A 61 5.77 15.09 -17.29
C LEU A 61 6.39 14.23 -18.40
N THR A 62 7.57 14.64 -18.85
CA THR A 62 8.40 13.88 -19.79
C THR A 62 9.54 13.23 -19.01
N GLU A 63 9.78 11.95 -19.22
CA GLU A 63 10.90 11.21 -18.62
C GLU A 63 12.25 11.84 -19.03
N GLY A 64 13.16 12.02 -18.07
CA GLY A 64 14.42 12.75 -18.17
C GLY A 64 14.30 14.27 -18.25
N SER A 65 13.14 14.88 -17.95
CA SER A 65 12.98 16.34 -18.01
C SER A 65 13.21 17.02 -16.66
N GLU A 66 13.66 18.28 -16.68
CA GLU A 66 13.83 19.09 -15.45
C GLU A 66 12.53 19.17 -14.62
N ALA A 67 11.37 19.16 -15.28
CA ALA A 67 10.08 19.16 -14.60
C ALA A 67 9.81 17.87 -13.81
N GLU A 68 10.24 16.74 -14.34
CA GLU A 68 10.15 15.44 -13.68
C GLU A 68 11.17 15.32 -12.54
N GLU A 69 12.41 15.73 -12.76
CA GLU A 69 13.44 15.81 -11.72
C GLU A 69 12.93 16.60 -10.50
N GLN A 70 12.38 17.80 -10.74
CA GLN A 70 11.81 18.61 -9.66
C GLN A 70 10.59 17.95 -9.01
N PHE A 71 9.79 17.19 -9.77
CA PHE A 71 8.70 16.40 -9.21
C PHE A 71 9.23 15.34 -8.24
N HIS A 72 10.24 14.55 -8.64
CA HIS A 72 10.84 13.52 -7.80
C HIS A 72 11.50 14.12 -6.56
N ILE A 73 12.26 15.20 -6.69
CA ILE A 73 12.89 15.91 -5.57
C ILE A 73 11.83 16.37 -4.56
N ASN A 74 10.78 17.04 -5.03
CA ASN A 74 9.71 17.54 -4.15
C ASN A 74 8.93 16.39 -3.51
N MET A 75 8.73 15.30 -4.24
CA MET A 75 8.12 14.10 -3.70
C MET A 75 8.98 13.48 -2.58
N THR A 76 10.29 13.33 -2.79
CA THR A 76 11.24 12.81 -1.79
C THR A 76 11.28 13.69 -0.56
N LYS A 77 11.39 15.01 -0.72
CA LYS A 77 11.37 15.95 0.42
C LYS A 77 10.10 15.80 1.26
N ARG A 78 8.96 15.55 0.62
CA ARG A 78 7.71 15.30 1.36
C ARG A 78 7.70 13.96 2.08
N ILE A 79 8.11 12.87 1.42
CA ILE A 79 8.00 11.50 1.95
C ILE A 79 9.11 11.20 2.96
N TYR A 80 10.36 11.49 2.59
CA TYR A 80 11.54 11.16 3.37
C TYR A 80 11.90 12.26 4.37
N CYS A 81 11.84 13.53 3.97
CA CYS A 81 12.22 14.65 4.84
C CYS A 81 11.08 15.18 5.72
N GLY A 82 9.82 14.79 5.42
CA GLY A 82 8.65 15.32 6.10
C GLY A 82 8.45 16.83 5.88
N GLU A 83 9.04 17.39 4.83
CA GLU A 83 8.93 18.80 4.52
C GLU A 83 7.57 19.10 3.86
N ASN A 84 6.92 20.17 4.30
CA ASN A 84 5.81 20.77 3.56
C ASN A 84 6.38 21.62 2.42
N VAL A 85 6.80 20.94 1.35
CA VAL A 85 7.25 21.59 0.11
C VAL A 85 6.02 22.21 -0.56
N GLY A 86 5.80 23.50 -0.27
CA GLY A 86 4.70 24.27 -0.81
C GLY A 86 4.96 24.65 -2.27
N GLY A 87 4.38 23.89 -3.21
CA GLY A 87 4.36 24.26 -4.63
C GLY A 87 4.19 23.11 -5.61
N GLY A 88 2.93 22.76 -5.95
CA GLY A 88 2.57 21.90 -7.10
C GLY A 88 2.84 20.39 -6.90
N MET A 89 2.03 19.43 -7.36
CA MET A 89 0.99 19.47 -8.42
C MET A 89 -0.38 18.88 -8.02
N MET A 90 -0.57 18.40 -6.79
CA MET A 90 -1.89 18.01 -6.24
C MET A 90 -2.00 18.33 -4.73
N GLY A 91 -1.22 19.30 -4.28
CA GLY A 91 -1.19 19.75 -2.90
C GLY A 91 -2.35 20.69 -2.57
N ASN A 92 -3.55 20.13 -2.34
CA ASN A 92 -4.45 20.62 -1.29
C ASN A 92 -5.74 19.82 -1.06
N ASN A 93 -6.08 18.83 -1.89
CA ASN A 93 -7.40 18.17 -1.77
C ASN A 93 -7.40 16.68 -1.39
N TYR A 94 -6.24 16.02 -1.29
CA TYR A 94 -6.22 14.58 -0.94
C TYR A 94 -5.71 14.26 0.47
N TYR A 95 -4.98 15.18 1.11
CA TYR A 95 -4.44 14.98 2.47
C TYR A 95 -4.91 16.01 3.50
N GLN A 96 -5.79 16.95 3.11
CA GLN A 96 -6.48 17.85 4.04
C GLN A 96 -7.89 17.33 4.39
N ASN A 97 -8.03 16.01 4.52
CA ASN A 97 -9.21 15.41 5.13
C ASN A 97 -8.85 14.29 6.14
N SER A 98 -7.66 14.39 6.75
CA SER A 98 -7.34 13.68 8.01
C SER A 98 -7.84 14.49 9.22
N GLN A 99 -9.05 15.01 9.10
CA GLN A 99 -9.83 15.64 10.18
C GLN A 99 -11.33 15.54 9.86
N ASN A 100 -11.77 14.38 9.38
CA ASN A 100 -13.17 14.00 9.48
C ASN A 100 -13.27 12.53 9.88
N ASN A 101 -13.22 12.32 11.19
CA ASN A 101 -13.76 11.14 11.85
C ASN A 101 -15.19 10.88 11.34
N ASN A 102 -15.48 9.63 10.98
CA ASN A 102 -16.80 9.05 10.68
C ASN A 102 -17.29 9.10 9.22
N SER A 103 -16.71 8.30 8.32
CA SER A 103 -17.40 7.96 7.05
C SER A 103 -17.13 6.56 6.49
N TYR A 104 -16.52 5.64 7.25
CA TYR A 104 -16.51 4.20 6.92
C TYR A 104 -17.11 3.37 8.07
N GLN A 105 -18.32 3.74 8.49
CA GLN A 105 -19.06 3.03 9.53
C GLN A 105 -20.45 2.64 9.03
N ASN A 106 -20.56 2.08 7.82
CA ASN A 106 -21.88 1.61 7.35
C ASN A 106 -21.88 0.50 6.29
N ASN A 107 -20.92 -0.44 6.36
CA ASN A 107 -21.02 -1.70 5.60
C ASN A 107 -20.45 -2.93 6.34
N SER A 108 -19.96 -2.79 7.58
CA SER A 108 -19.40 -3.91 8.36
C SER A 108 -20.45 -4.69 9.17
N PHE A 109 -21.63 -4.11 9.42
CA PHE A 109 -22.69 -4.77 10.20
C PHE A 109 -23.27 -6.02 9.50
N GLY A 110 -23.51 -5.94 8.18
CA GLY A 110 -24.13 -7.05 7.43
C GLY A 110 -23.24 -8.28 7.35
N PHE A 111 -21.95 -8.07 7.05
CA PHE A 111 -20.98 -9.17 6.92
C PHE A 111 -20.68 -9.82 8.29
N GLN A 112 -20.55 -9.00 9.34
CA GLN A 112 -20.32 -9.49 10.69
C GLN A 112 -21.53 -10.30 11.22
N VAL A 113 -22.76 -9.80 11.03
CA VAL A 113 -23.97 -10.52 11.45
C VAL A 113 -24.13 -11.85 10.69
N PHE A 114 -23.83 -11.89 9.39
CA PHE A 114 -23.87 -13.12 8.60
C PHE A 114 -22.93 -14.21 9.18
N PHE A 115 -21.70 -13.83 9.54
CA PHE A 115 -20.74 -14.76 10.16
C PHE A 115 -21.20 -15.27 11.53
N TYR A 116 -21.79 -14.41 12.37
CA TYR A 116 -22.32 -14.85 13.66
C TYR A 116 -23.52 -15.80 13.51
N VAL A 117 -24.42 -15.54 12.57
CA VAL A 117 -25.55 -16.45 12.28
C VAL A 117 -25.04 -17.81 11.79
N LEU A 118 -24.06 -17.83 10.89
CA LEU A 118 -23.46 -19.06 10.38
C LEU A 118 -22.79 -19.85 11.52
N LEU A 119 -22.02 -19.18 12.39
CA LEU A 119 -21.36 -19.81 13.54
C LEU A 119 -22.37 -20.44 14.50
N VAL A 120 -23.45 -19.73 14.84
CA VAL A 120 -24.51 -20.24 15.73
C VAL A 120 -25.17 -21.48 15.13
N LEU A 121 -25.46 -21.49 13.82
CA LEU A 121 -26.03 -22.66 13.15
C LEU A 121 -25.09 -23.88 13.22
N VAL A 122 -23.79 -23.69 13.00
CA VAL A 122 -22.80 -24.78 13.11
C VAL A 122 -22.75 -25.34 14.53
N VAL A 123 -22.78 -24.48 15.55
CA VAL A 123 -22.78 -24.91 16.96
C VAL A 123 -24.03 -25.72 17.31
N ILE A 124 -25.22 -25.30 16.84
CA ILE A 124 -26.46 -26.05 17.05
C ILE A 124 -26.38 -27.44 16.42
N ILE A 125 -25.86 -27.54 15.19
CA ILE A 125 -25.68 -28.83 14.50
C ILE A 125 -24.72 -29.73 15.30
N LEU A 126 -23.61 -29.21 15.79
CA LEU A 126 -22.66 -29.98 16.60
C LEU A 126 -23.30 -30.49 17.90
N VAL A 127 -24.08 -29.66 18.59
CA VAL A 127 -24.80 -30.07 19.81
C VAL A 127 -25.79 -31.19 19.51
N LEU A 128 -26.56 -31.08 18.42
CA LEU A 128 -27.49 -32.14 18.01
C LEU A 128 -26.77 -33.45 17.66
N ILE A 129 -25.62 -33.38 16.97
CA ILE A 129 -24.79 -34.55 16.67
C ILE A 129 -24.32 -35.21 17.97
N ILE A 130 -23.83 -34.43 18.93
CA ILE A 130 -23.39 -34.95 20.23
C ILE A 130 -24.56 -35.61 20.98
N LEU A 131 -25.74 -34.98 21.02
CA LEU A 131 -26.92 -35.56 21.66
C LEU A 131 -27.38 -36.86 20.98
N LEU A 132 -27.34 -36.93 19.65
CA LEU A 132 -27.65 -38.14 18.90
C LEU A 132 -26.64 -39.26 19.17
N LEU A 133 -25.35 -38.94 19.24
CA LEU A 133 -24.31 -39.90 19.59
C LEU A 133 -24.48 -40.41 21.02
N VAL A 134 -24.75 -39.52 21.99
CA VAL A 134 -25.02 -39.91 23.38
C VAL A 134 -26.29 -40.76 23.49
N ASN A 135 -27.36 -40.43 22.77
CA ASN A 135 -28.58 -41.25 22.74
C ASN A 135 -28.34 -42.61 22.08
N LYS A 136 -27.53 -42.67 21.02
CA LYS A 136 -27.15 -43.93 20.36
C LYS A 136 -26.28 -44.79 21.27
N LEU A 137 -25.35 -44.19 22.01
CA LEU A 137 -24.51 -44.89 23.00
C LEU A 137 -25.34 -45.38 24.19
N LYS A 138 -26.29 -44.59 24.71
CA LYS A 138 -27.25 -45.05 25.73
C LYS A 138 -28.13 -46.20 25.24
N LYS A 139 -28.56 -46.17 23.97
CA LYS A 139 -29.36 -47.23 23.36
C LYS A 139 -28.57 -48.53 23.12
N HIS A 140 -27.26 -48.45 22.90
CA HIS A 140 -26.39 -49.62 22.75
C HIS A 140 -25.77 -50.12 24.08
N GLY A 141 -25.68 -49.28 25.12
CA GLY A 141 -25.24 -49.67 26.47
C GLY A 141 -26.35 -50.26 27.36
N GLY A 142 -27.59 -50.28 26.88
CA GLY A 142 -28.78 -50.80 27.57
C GLY A 142 -29.24 -52.20 27.15
N LYS A 143 -28.37 -53.02 26.54
CA LYS A 143 -28.58 -54.47 26.43
C LYS A 143 -27.59 -55.19 27.35
N LYS A 144 -27.99 -55.34 28.62
CA LYS A 144 -27.73 -56.57 29.38
C LYS A 144 -28.99 -57.40 29.29
#